data_AF-A0A800JB00-F1
#
_entry.id   AF-A0A800JB00-F1
#
_cell.length_a   1.000
_cell.length_b   1.000
_cell.length_c   1.000
_cell.angle_alpha   90.00
_cell.angle_beta   90.00
_cell.angle_gamma   90.00
#
_symmetry.space_group_name_H-M   'P 1'
#
loop_
_entity.id
_entity.type
_entity.pdbx_description
1 polymer ?
#
loop_
_entity_poly.entity_id
_entity_poly.type
_entity_poly.pdbx_seq_one_letter_code
_entity_poly.pdbx_strand_id
1 'polypeptide(L)' 'IGYRNGWITKEKLMKIVVSLGNTPYGNYVKMIAEQ' A
#
# COMPACT_ATOMS: atom_id res chain seq x y z
N ILE A 1 6.75 -4.84 -2.33
CA ILE A 1 8.23 -4.96 -2.39
C ILE A 1 8.90 -3.69 -1.93
N GLY A 2 8.72 -2.55 -2.63
CA GLY A 2 9.34 -1.27 -2.23
C GLY A 2 9.08 -0.86 -0.77
N TYR A 3 7.85 -1.02 -0.27
CA TYR A 3 7.54 -0.73 1.14
C TYR A 3 8.32 -1.61 2.13
N ARG A 4 8.34 -2.93 1.89
CA ARG A 4 9.07 -3.89 2.74
C ARG A 4 10.58 -3.68 2.72
N ASN A 5 11.11 -3.18 1.61
CA ASN A 5 12.53 -2.86 1.45
C ASN A 5 12.88 -1.44 1.93
N GLY A 6 11.92 -0.68 2.47
CA GLY A 6 12.14 0.71 2.92
C GLY A 6 12.30 1.74 1.80
N TRP A 7 12.07 1.37 0.53
CA TRP A 7 12.17 2.29 -0.62
C TRP A 7 11.04 3.31 -0.69
N ILE A 8 9.89 3.01 -0.07
CA ILE A 8 8.77 3.94 0.08
C ILE A 8 8.25 3.91 1.52
N THR A 9 7.78 5.06 1.99
CA THR A 9 7.16 5.19 3.31
C THR A 9 5.74 4.63 3.32
N LYS A 10 5.22 4.36 4.52
CA LYS A 10 3.82 3.98 4.73
C LYS A 10 2.85 5.02 4.17
N GLU A 11 3.17 6.31 4.32
CA GLU A 11 2.36 7.40 3.76
C GLU A 11 2.25 7.32 2.22
N LYS A 12 3.38 7.07 1.54
CA LYS A 12 3.40 6.94 0.08
C LYS A 12 2.65 5.67 -0.36
N LEU A 13 2.75 4.58 0.39
CA LEU A 13 1.97 3.36 0.14
C LEU A 13 0.46 3.61 0.31
N MET A 14 0.04 4.34 1.35
CA MET A 14 -1.38 4.65 1.59
C MET A 14 -1.98 5.53 0.49
N LYS A 15 -1.22 6.48 -0.09
CA LYS A 15 -1.68 7.25 -1.27
C LYS A 15 -1.97 6.33 -2.47
N ILE A 16 -1.14 5.30 -2.67
CA ILE A 16 -1.37 4.28 -3.71
C ILE A 16 -2.63 3.47 -3.39
N VAL A 17 -2.83 3.06 -2.14
CA VAL A 17 -4.05 2.35 -1.70
C VAL A 17 -5.31 3.18 -2.00
N VAL A 18 -5.31 4.47 -1.66
CA VAL A 18 -6.44 5.37 -1.94
C VAL A 18 -6.72 5.47 -3.44
N SER A 19 -5.67 5.60 -4.27
CA SER A 19 -5.81 5.64 -5.72
C SER A 19 -6.32 4.33 -6.34
N LEU A 20 -6.06 3.19 -5.71
CA LEU A 20 -6.49 1.87 -6.19
C LEU A 20 -7.95 1.55 -5.79
N GLY A 21 -8.52 2.29 -4.83
CA GLY A 21 -9.86 2.07 -4.32
C GLY A 21 -10.10 0.65 -3.79
N ASN A 22 -11.36 0.21 -3.78
CA ASN A 22 -11.79 -1.11 -3.30
C ASN A 22 -11.55 -2.22 -4.34
N THR A 23 -10.40 -2.21 -5.01
CA THR A 23 -10.00 -3.32 -5.87
C THR A 23 -9.38 -4.46 -5.04
N PRO A 24 -9.41 -5.71 -5.52
CA PRO A 24 -8.71 -6.81 -4.85
C PRO A 24 -7.23 -6.48 -4.58
N TYR A 25 -6.58 -5.80 -5.52
CA TYR A 25 -5.21 -5.34 -5.35
C TYR A 25 -5.08 -4.21 -4.33
N GLY A 26 -5.97 -3.21 -4.35
CA GLY A 26 -6.01 -2.13 -3.35
C GLY A 26 -6.16 -2.67 -1.92
N ASN A 27 -7.06 -3.64 -1.72
CA ASN A 27 -7.27 -4.30 -0.43
C ASN A 27 -6.03 -5.09 0.03
N TYR A 28 -5.38 -5.80 -0.89
CA TYR A 28 -4.12 -6.49 -0.59
C TYR A 28 -3.03 -5.49 -0.18
N VAL A 29 -2.84 -4.42 -0.94
CA VAL A 29 -1.83 -3.39 -0.62
C VAL A 29 -2.15 -2.71 0.71
N LYS A 30 -3.43 -2.49 1.03
CA LYS A 30 -3.87 -1.98 2.33
C LYS A 30 -3.47 -2.91 3.48
N MET A 31 -3.74 -4.20 3.36
CA MET A 31 -3.32 -5.19 4.36
C MET A 31 -1.79 -5.16 4.58
N ILE A 32 -1.01 -5.02 3.51
CA ILE A 32 0.45 -4.91 3.62
C ILE A 32 0.89 -3.63 4.36
N ALA A 33 0.16 -2.53 4.23
CA ALA A 33 0.47 -1.27 4.90
C ALA A 33 0.07 -1.25 6.40
N GLU A 34 -0.82 -2.14 6.81
CA GLU A 34 -1.35 -2.25 8.18
C GLU A 34 -0.63 -3.31 9.04
N GLN A 35 0.18 -4.19 8.43
CA GLN A 35 1.15 -5.05 9.13
C GLN A 35 2.30 -4.26 9.74
#